data_AF-A0A2V5DQ16-F1
#
_entry.id   AF-A0A2V5DQ16-F1
#
_cell.length_a   1.000
_cell.length_b   1.000
_cell.length_c   1.000
_cell.angle_alpha   90.00
_cell.angle_beta   90.00
_cell.angle_gamma   90.00
#
_symmetry.space_group_name_H-M   'P 1'
#
loop_
_entity.id
_entity.type
_entity.pdbx_description
1 polymer ?
#
loop_
_entity_poly.entity_id
_entity_poly.type
_entity_poly.pdbx_seq_one_letter_code
_entity_poly.pdbx_strand_id
1 'polypeptide(L)'
;MLRNDESFAIDYVAVALEEIDEPGGAAGFLTAVRRVAEARGGMGNLSQATGLARPNLYRALAVDGDPKLSTVLKVLQALGIGLSKVVSHNR
;
A
#
# COMPACT_ATOMS: atom_id res chain seq x y z
N MET A 1 3.26 13.56 -9.02
CA MET A 1 3.92 12.29 -8.70
C MET A 1 2.93 11.42 -7.93
N LEU A 2 3.07 10.99 -6.67
CA LEU A 2 2.16 9.97 -6.07
C LEU A 2 0.65 10.31 -5.99
N ARG A 3 0.30 11.60 -5.86
CA ARG A 3 -1.08 12.05 -5.65
C ARG A 3 -1.97 11.97 -6.89
N ASN A 4 -1.42 12.31 -8.06
CA ASN A 4 -2.18 12.55 -9.29
C ASN A 4 -1.76 11.65 -10.45
N ASP A 5 -0.70 10.85 -10.28
CA ASP A 5 -0.19 9.94 -11.30
C ASP A 5 -0.42 8.51 -10.84
N GLU A 6 -1.27 7.78 -11.57
CA GLU A 6 -1.64 6.41 -11.22
C GLU A 6 -0.51 5.43 -11.52
N SER A 7 0.09 5.53 -12.70
CA SER A 7 1.22 4.69 -13.12
C SER A 7 2.38 4.83 -12.15
N PHE A 8 2.76 6.06 -11.80
CA PHE A 8 3.84 6.30 -10.85
C PHE A 8 3.56 5.71 -9.46
N ALA A 9 2.31 5.74 -8.99
CA ALA A 9 1.96 5.14 -7.70
C ALA A 9 1.99 3.60 -7.75
N ILE A 10 1.60 3.00 -8.87
CA ILE A 10 1.71 1.56 -9.09
C ILE A 10 3.19 1.15 -9.11
N ASP A 11 4.02 1.82 -9.91
CA ASP A 11 5.45 1.54 -10.02
C ASP A 11 6.16 1.69 -8.66
N TYR A 12 5.82 2.73 -7.90
CA TYR A 12 6.38 2.96 -6.58
C TYR A 12 6.08 1.82 -5.60
N VAL A 13 4.85 1.27 -5.64
CA VAL A 13 4.48 0.11 -4.81
C VAL A 13 5.06 -1.20 -5.37
N ALA A 14 5.25 -1.29 -6.70
CA ALA A 14 5.82 -2.44 -7.38
C ALA A 14 7.29 -2.64 -7.01
N VAL A 15 8.11 -1.58 -7.06
CA VAL A 15 9.51 -1.65 -6.63
C VAL A 15 9.62 -2.12 -5.19
N ALA A 16 8.78 -1.61 -4.29
CA ALA A 16 8.77 -2.04 -2.89
C ALA A 16 8.30 -3.48 -2.69
N LEU A 17 7.51 -4.03 -3.63
CA LEU A 17 7.09 -5.42 -3.61
C LEU A 17 8.16 -6.35 -4.21
N GLU A 18 8.94 -5.90 -5.19
CA GLU A 18 10.07 -6.66 -5.75
C GLU A 18 11.14 -6.96 -4.68
N GLU A 19 11.32 -6.04 -3.73
CA GLU A 19 12.25 -6.19 -2.61
C GLU A 19 11.64 -6.93 -1.40
N ILE A 20 10.43 -7.51 -1.51
CA ILE A 20 9.70 -8.03 -0.34
C ILE A 20 10.42 -9.19 0.38
N ASP A 21 11.19 -9.99 -0.37
CA ASP A 21 11.93 -11.15 0.14
C ASP A 21 13.26 -10.76 0.83
N GLU A 22 13.69 -9.51 0.68
CA GLU A 22 14.89 -8.98 1.33
C GLU A 22 14.65 -8.71 2.83
N PRO A 23 15.71 -8.66 3.66
CA PRO A 23 15.58 -8.28 5.07
C PRO A 23 14.90 -6.92 5.24
N GLY A 24 13.69 -6.92 5.82
CA GLY A 24 12.87 -5.72 6.00
C GLY A 24 12.00 -5.35 4.80
N GLY A 25 11.98 -6.14 3.73
CA GLY A 25 11.19 -5.91 2.52
C GLY A 25 9.70 -5.72 2.80
N ALA A 26 9.10 -6.58 3.64
CA ALA A 26 7.71 -6.42 4.07
C ALA A 26 7.42 -5.06 4.71
N ALA A 27 8.32 -4.57 5.57
CA ALA A 27 8.20 -3.25 6.18
C ALA A 27 8.34 -2.11 5.16
N GLY A 28 9.24 -2.26 4.19
CA GLY A 28 9.40 -1.37 3.04
C GLY A 28 8.12 -1.29 2.21
N PHE A 29 7.51 -2.43 1.89
CA PHE A 29 6.25 -2.51 1.17
C PHE A 29 5.10 -1.81 1.92
N LEU A 30 4.92 -2.09 3.22
CA LEU A 30 3.89 -1.42 4.02
C LEU A 30 4.12 0.10 4.09
N THR A 31 5.38 0.52 4.20
CA THR A 31 5.76 1.94 4.17
C THR A 31 5.41 2.56 2.81
N ALA A 32 5.67 1.87 1.70
CA ALA A 32 5.34 2.36 0.37
C ALA A 32 3.83 2.56 0.20
N VAL A 33 3.03 1.56 0.58
CA VAL A 33 1.56 1.65 0.58
C VAL A 33 1.06 2.81 1.43
N ARG A 34 1.64 3.01 2.62
CA ARG A 34 1.33 4.16 3.48
C ARG A 34 1.63 5.49 2.81
N ARG A 35 2.76 5.63 2.11
CA ARG A 35 3.12 6.87 1.40
C ARG A 35 2.13 7.20 0.29
N VAL A 36 1.67 6.20 -0.46
CA VAL A 36 0.60 6.40 -1.46
C VAL A 36 -0.69 6.86 -0.79
N ALA A 37 -1.09 6.22 0.32
CA ALA A 37 -2.28 6.64 1.08
C ALA A 37 -2.18 8.07 1.60
N GLU A 38 -1.04 8.46 2.17
CA GLU A 38 -0.76 9.83 2.64
C GLU A 38 -0.87 10.84 1.48
N ALA A 39 -0.29 10.53 0.32
CA ALA A 39 -0.34 11.39 -0.85
C ALA A 39 -1.77 11.56 -1.41
N ARG A 40 -2.61 10.53 -1.33
CA ARG A 40 -3.98 10.48 -1.93
C ARG A 40 -5.10 10.97 -1.00
N GLY A 41 -4.77 11.78 0.01
CA GLY A 41 -5.75 12.36 0.93
C GLY A 41 -5.74 11.75 2.33
N GLY A 42 -4.74 10.91 2.63
CA GLY A 42 -4.42 10.46 3.97
C GLY A 42 -5.32 9.38 4.54
N MET A 43 -4.98 8.98 5.77
CA MET A 43 -5.68 7.89 6.48
C MET A 43 -7.16 8.18 6.73
N GLY A 44 -7.57 9.47 6.72
CA GLY A 44 -8.97 9.83 6.82
C GLY A 44 -9.80 9.41 5.62
N ASN A 45 -9.36 9.77 4.42
CA ASN A 45 -10.03 9.37 3.19
C ASN A 45 -9.95 7.85 3.03
N LEU A 46 -8.80 7.24 3.33
CA LEU A 46 -8.64 5.79 3.29
C LEU A 46 -9.58 5.08 4.27
N SER A 47 -9.77 5.62 5.47
CA SER A 47 -10.70 5.08 6.47
C SER A 47 -12.14 5.08 5.95
N GLN A 48 -12.59 6.16 5.32
CA GLN A 48 -13.91 6.24 4.70
C GLN A 48 -14.06 5.24 3.54
N ALA A 49 -13.04 5.12 2.69
CA ALA A 49 -13.08 4.23 1.53
C ALA A 49 -13.01 2.73 1.89
N THR A 50 -12.30 2.38 2.97
CA THR A 50 -12.09 0.97 3.37
C THR A 50 -13.05 0.49 4.46
N GLY A 51 -13.71 1.41 5.17
CA GLY A 51 -14.46 1.12 6.39
C GLY A 51 -13.58 0.75 7.60
N LEU A 52 -12.25 0.84 7.49
CA LEU A 52 -11.33 0.56 8.58
C LEU A 52 -11.11 1.80 9.43
N ALA A 53 -11.06 1.64 10.76
CA ALA A 53 -10.77 2.75 11.65
C ALA A 53 -9.34 3.30 11.42
N ARG A 54 -9.17 4.63 11.45
CA ARG A 54 -7.85 5.29 11.28
C ARG A 54 -6.74 4.67 12.15
N PRO A 55 -6.95 4.38 13.46
CA PRO A 55 -5.92 3.76 14.28
C PRO A 55 -5.51 2.37 13.79
N ASN A 56 -6.46 1.61 13.23
CA ASN A 56 -6.16 0.30 12.65
C ASN A 56 -5.36 0.43 11.37
N LEU A 57 -5.64 1.42 10.52
CA LEU A 57 -4.84 1.70 9.32
C LEU A 57 -3.40 2.09 9.68
N TYR A 58 -3.21 2.94 10.69
CA TYR A 58 -1.87 3.31 11.15
C TYR A 58 -1.09 2.11 11.68
N ARG A 59 -1.71 1.24 12.47
CA ARG A 59 -1.07 0.02 12.99
C ARG A 59 -0.78 -1.00 11.87
N ALA A 60 -1.73 -1.18 10.96
CA ALA A 60 -1.62 -2.12 9.85
C ALA A 60 -0.50 -1.75 8.87
N LEU A 61 -0.27 -0.45 8.64
CA LEU A 61 0.74 0.06 7.69
C LEU A 61 1.98 0.63 8.40
N ALA A 62 2.22 0.23 9.65
CA ALA A 62 3.44 0.56 10.37
C ALA A 62 4.62 -0.29 9.86
N VAL A 63 5.84 0.12 10.17
CA VAL A 63 7.08 -0.61 9.82
C VAL A 63 7.07 -2.01 10.45
N ASP A 64 6.53 -2.14 11.65
CA ASP A 64 6.34 -3.37 12.42
C ASP A 64 4.91 -3.93 12.30
N GLY A 65 4.14 -3.45 11.31
CA GLY A 65 2.78 -3.90 11.08
C GLY A 65 2.74 -5.35 10.57
N ASP A 66 1.75 -6.11 11.03
CA ASP A 66 1.42 -7.44 10.50
C ASP A 66 -0.06 -7.48 10.04
N PRO A 67 -0.39 -6.78 8.95
CA PRO A 67 -1.75 -6.78 8.44
C PRO A 67 -2.08 -8.12 7.80
N LYS A 68 -3.27 -8.63 8.07
CA LYS A 68 -3.84 -9.72 7.26
C LYS A 68 -3.83 -9.33 5.78
N LEU A 69 -3.59 -10.29 4.90
CA LEU A 69 -3.63 -10.08 3.45
C LEU A 69 -4.93 -9.40 2.98
N SER A 70 -6.07 -9.73 3.59
CA SER A 70 -7.35 -9.08 3.29
C SER A 70 -7.38 -7.58 3.60
N THR A 71 -6.63 -7.12 4.61
CA THR A 71 -6.45 -5.70 4.91
C THR A 71 -5.62 -5.02 3.83
N VAL A 72 -4.50 -5.64 3.43
CA VAL A 72 -3.63 -5.13 2.36
C VAL A 72 -4.43 -4.98 1.06
N LEU A 73 -5.18 -6.01 0.67
CA LEU A 73 -6.01 -5.98 -0.55
C LEU A 73 -7.07 -4.87 -0.51
N LYS A 74 -7.77 -4.72 0.63
CA LYS A 74 -8.76 -3.63 0.80
C LYS A 74 -8.11 -2.25 0.68
N VAL A 75 -6.94 -2.05 1.28
CA VAL A 75 -6.22 -0.78 1.23
C VAL A 75 -5.77 -0.48 -0.20
N LEU A 76 -5.10 -1.42 -0.86
CA LEU A 76 -4.65 -1.24 -2.25
C LEU A 76 -5.82 -0.94 -3.18
N GLN A 77 -6.92 -1.68 -3.06
CA GLN A 77 -8.12 -1.45 -3.87
C GLN A 77 -8.73 -0.06 -3.63
N ALA A 78 -8.80 0.39 -2.37
CA ALA A 78 -9.26 1.75 -2.03
C ALA A 78 -8.32 2.84 -2.56
N LEU A 79 -7.05 2.52 -2.79
CA LEU A 79 -6.08 3.38 -3.45
C LEU A 79 -6.12 3.25 -4.98
N GLY A 80 -6.98 2.41 -5.57
CA GLY A 80 -7.04 2.17 -7.02
C GLY A 80 -5.93 1.25 -7.55
N ILE A 81 -5.17 0.60 -6.67
CA ILE A 81 -4.06 -0.29 -7.01
C ILE A 81 -4.54 -1.74 -6.90
N GLY A 82 -4.39 -2.51 -7.97
CA GLY A 82 -4.61 -3.96 -7.92
C GLY A 82 -3.30 -4.67 -7.60
N LEU A 83 -3.27 -5.55 -6.59
CA LEU A 83 -2.04 -6.30 -6.24
C LEU A 83 -1.49 -7.11 -7.44
N SER A 84 -2.36 -7.62 -8.31
CA SER A 84 -1.94 -8.28 -9.57
C SER A 84 -1.27 -7.37 -10.58
N LYS A 85 -1.44 -6.04 -10.48
CA LYS A 85 -0.75 -5.04 -11.31
C LYS A 85 0.59 -4.61 -10.71
N VAL A 86 0.80 -4.90 -9.43
CA VAL A 86 2.05 -4.60 -8.70
C VAL A 86 3.10 -5.67 -8.99
N VAL A 87 2.68 -6.88 -9.39
CA VAL A 87 3.58 -7.97 -9.81
C VAL A 87 3.56 -8.07 -11.33
N SER A 88 4.58 -7.53 -11.99
CA SER A 88 4.84 -7.86 -13.39
C SER A 88 5.38 -9.29 -13.45
N HIS A 89 4.56 -10.24 -13.93
CA HIS A 89 5.10 -11.55 -14.33
C HIS A 89 5.99 -11.33 -15.55
N ASN A 90 7.27 -11.05 -15.32
CA ASN A 90 8.28 -11.25 -16.35
C ASN A 90 8.40 -12.77 -16.54
N ARG A 91 7.85 -13.26 -17.64
CA ARG A 91 8.19 -14.59 -18.16
C ARG A 91 9.56 -14.54 -18.83
#